data_AF-A0A941B3F3-F1
#
_entry.id   AF-A0A941B3F3-F1
#
_cell.length_a   1.000
_cell.length_b   1.000
_cell.length_c   1.000
_cell.angle_alpha   90.00
_cell.angle_beta   90.00
_cell.angle_gamma   90.00
#
_symmetry.space_group_name_H-M   'P 1'
#
loop_
_entity.id
_entity.type
_entity.pdbx_description
1 polymer ?
#
loop_
_entity_poly.entity_id
_entity_poly.type
_entity_poly.pdbx_seq_one_letter_code
_entity_poly.pdbx_strand_id
1 'polypeptide(L)'
;MDVLKFIVLLITSECLLGIFYYFITPKSIRKRQIIDYKSLLKGFVERMFLLISFIHDYPHALTLFGTLKLATRLKRDSEGDKVKESLYNDFYLFGNFISIIMAILYSYLYHQIIH
;
A
#
# COMPACT_ATOMS: atom_id res chain seq x y z
N MET A 1 -20.77 -0.19 18.69
CA MET A 1 -19.39 -0.06 19.21
C MET A 1 -18.36 -0.67 18.25
N ASP A 2 -18.80 -1.45 17.27
CA ASP A 2 -17.92 -2.27 16.43
C ASP A 2 -17.26 -1.50 15.29
N VAL A 3 -17.89 -0.43 14.81
CA VAL A 3 -17.26 0.57 13.92
C VAL A 3 -16.06 1.24 14.58
N LEU A 4 -16.16 1.62 15.87
CA LEU A 4 -15.05 2.22 16.61
C LEU A 4 -13.87 1.23 16.73
N LYS A 5 -14.17 -0.04 17.06
CA LYS A 5 -13.15 -1.11 17.12
C LYS A 5 -12.46 -1.32 15.78
N PHE A 6 -13.22 -1.31 14.68
CA PHE A 6 -12.67 -1.43 13.34
C PHE A 6 -11.76 -0.26 12.97
N ILE A 7 -12.17 0.98 13.27
CA ILE A 7 -11.35 2.18 13.03
C ILE A 7 -10.05 2.12 13.84
N VAL A 8 -10.11 1.72 15.13
CA VAL A 8 -8.91 1.56 15.95
C VAL A 8 -7.98 0.50 15.36
N LEU A 9 -8.51 -0.66 14.97
CA LEU A 9 -7.73 -1.73 14.34
C LEU A 9 -7.06 -1.27 13.04
N LEU A 10 -7.79 -0.50 12.22
CA LEU A 10 -7.27 0.08 10.98
C LEU A 10 -6.11 1.04 11.27
N ILE A 11 -6.29 1.99 12.20
CA ILE A 11 -5.24 2.94 12.57
C ILE A 11 -4.00 2.22 13.15
N THR A 12 -4.21 1.26 14.06
CA THR A 12 -3.11 0.50 14.67
C THR A 12 -2.32 -0.29 13.61
N SER A 13 -3.02 -0.95 12.69
CA SER A 13 -2.36 -1.74 11.64
C SER A 13 -1.65 -0.85 10.61
N GLU A 14 -2.19 0.33 10.27
CA GLU A 14 -1.50 1.32 9.43
C GLU A 14 -0.19 1.83 10.07
N CYS A 15 -0.21 2.09 11.39
CA CYS A 15 0.99 2.43 12.14
C CYS A 15 2.03 1.30 12.13
N LEU A 16 1.59 0.06 12.36
CA LEU A 16 2.46 -1.12 12.33
C LEU A 16 3.06 -1.35 10.94
N LEU A 17 2.28 -1.18 9.88
CA LEU A 17 2.78 -1.26 8.50
C LEU A 17 3.82 -0.18 8.22
N GLY A 18 3.59 1.06 8.67
CA GLY A 18 4.58 2.14 8.55
C GLY A 18 5.92 1.78 9.19
N ILE A 19 5.89 1.21 10.40
CA ILE A 19 7.08 0.72 11.10
C ILE A 19 7.72 -0.45 10.34
N PHE A 20 6.92 -1.41 9.89
CA PHE A 20 7.38 -2.58 9.14
C PHE A 20 8.11 -2.19 7.85
N TYR A 21 7.55 -1.27 7.06
CA TYR A 21 8.20 -0.74 5.86
C TYR A 21 9.51 -0.02 6.19
N TYR A 22 9.57 0.73 7.29
CA TYR A 22 10.81 1.38 7.72
C TYR A 22 11.93 0.36 8.03
N PHE A 23 11.60 -0.78 8.64
CA PHE A 23 12.59 -1.84 8.93
C PHE A 23 13.06 -2.57 7.68
N ILE A 24 12.16 -2.89 6.75
CA ILE A 24 12.50 -3.68 5.55
C ILE A 24 13.16 -2.83 4.46
N THR A 25 12.87 -1.52 4.41
CA THR A 25 13.46 -0.63 3.40
C THR A 25 14.99 -0.62 3.54
N PRO A 26 15.75 -1.10 2.53
CA PRO A 26 17.21 -1.12 2.57
C PRO A 26 17.78 0.28 2.76
N LYS A 27 18.85 0.42 3.56
CA LYS A 27 19.53 1.71 3.78
C LYS A 27 20.04 2.35 2.49
N SER A 28 20.32 1.55 1.45
CA SER A 28 20.77 2.00 0.12
C SER A 28 19.69 2.72 -0.70
N ILE A 29 18.41 2.45 -0.42
CA ILE A 29 17.25 3.04 -1.11
C ILE A 29 16.61 4.15 -0.25
N ARG A 30 16.93 4.16 1.06
CA ARG A 30 16.46 5.14 2.02
C ARG A 30 16.97 6.53 1.64
N LYS A 31 16.06 7.45 1.32
CA LYS A 31 16.39 8.89 1.22
C LYS A 31 16.94 9.38 2.56
N ARG A 32 17.75 10.45 2.56
CA ARG A 32 18.39 11.05 3.75
C ARG A 32 17.42 11.40 4.91
N GLN A 33 16.11 11.44 4.67
CA GLN A 33 15.10 11.69 5.70
C GLN A 33 14.60 10.41 6.36
N ILE A 34 14.45 10.46 7.69
CA ILE A 34 14.06 9.32 8.55
C ILE A 34 12.62 8.89 8.30
N ILE A 35 11.73 9.81 7.91
CA ILE A 35 10.31 9.55 7.63
C ILE A 35 9.90 10.33 6.38
N ASP A 36 9.52 9.63 5.31
CA ASP A 36 8.92 10.24 4.11
C ASP A 36 7.39 10.21 4.24
N TYR A 37 6.83 11.26 4.84
CA TYR A 37 5.38 11.42 5.03
C TYR A 37 4.60 11.32 3.71
N LYS A 38 5.19 11.76 2.59
CA LYS A 38 4.56 11.67 1.27
C LYS A 38 4.42 10.22 0.84
N SER A 39 5.44 9.40 1.11
CA SER A 39 5.39 7.96 0.83
C SER A 39 4.37 7.23 1.70
N LEU A 40 4.29 7.57 3.00
CA LEU A 40 3.31 6.99 3.92
C LEU A 40 1.88 7.36 3.52
N LEU A 41 1.61 8.65 3.25
CA LEU A 41 0.31 9.12 2.80
C LEU A 41 -0.11 8.46 1.49
N LYS A 42 0.81 8.33 0.53
CA LYS A 42 0.54 7.61 -0.72
C LYS A 42 0.11 6.17 -0.44
N GLY A 43 0.85 5.45 0.41
CA GLY A 43 0.50 4.07 0.79
C GLY A 43 -0.87 3.97 1.46
N PHE A 44 -1.19 4.91 2.37
CA PHE A 44 -2.48 4.98 3.04
C PHE A 44 -3.63 5.20 2.05
N VAL A 45 -3.50 6.18 1.15
CA VAL A 45 -4.53 6.48 0.13
C VAL A 45 -4.76 5.28 -0.78
N GLU A 46 -3.69 4.60 -1.22
CA GLU A 46 -3.80 3.40 -2.04
C GLU A 46 -4.57 2.27 -1.30
N ARG A 47 -4.27 2.03 -0.02
CA ARG A 47 -4.97 1.03 0.78
C ARG A 47 -6.43 1.39 1.03
N MET A 48 -6.74 2.66 1.28
CA MET A 48 -8.14 3.11 1.43
C MET A 48 -8.93 2.91 0.14
N PHE A 49 -8.32 3.21 -1.01
CA PHE A 49 -8.94 2.96 -2.32
C PHE A 49 -9.23 1.47 -2.52
N LEU A 50 -8.27 0.59 -2.23
CA LEU A 50 -8.45 -0.85 -2.32
C LEU A 50 -9.55 -1.34 -1.36
N LEU A 51 -9.54 -0.89 -0.11
CA LEU A 51 -10.52 -1.25 0.90
C LEU A 51 -11.94 -0.89 0.46
N ILE A 52 -12.16 0.35 0.01
CA ILE A 52 -13.47 0.80 -0.47
C ILE A 52 -13.93 -0.04 -1.67
N SER A 53 -13.01 -0.32 -2.60
CA SER A 53 -13.29 -1.13 -3.79
C SER A 53 -13.67 -2.57 -3.43
N PHE A 54 -13.03 -3.17 -2.43
CA PHE A 54 -13.36 -4.51 -1.95
C PHE A 54 -14.68 -4.55 -1.18
N ILE A 55 -14.94 -3.60 -0.28
CA ILE A 55 -16.19 -3.55 0.50
C ILE A 55 -17.43 -3.43 -0.39
N HIS A 56 -17.30 -2.72 -1.52
CA HIS A 56 -18.42 -2.49 -2.45
C HIS A 56 -18.43 -3.44 -3.65
N ASP A 57 -17.53 -4.45 -3.69
CA ASP A 57 -17.40 -5.37 -4.81
C ASP A 57 -17.25 -4.67 -6.17
N TYR A 58 -16.33 -3.70 -6.26
CA TYR A 58 -16.04 -2.93 -7.47
C TYR A 58 -14.78 -3.44 -8.20
N PRO A 59 -14.86 -4.56 -8.96
CA PRO A 59 -13.71 -5.11 -9.66
C PRO A 59 -13.14 -4.14 -10.70
N HIS A 60 -14.00 -3.33 -11.34
CA HIS A 60 -13.57 -2.32 -12.31
C HIS A 60 -12.66 -1.25 -11.69
N ALA A 61 -12.91 -0.85 -10.43
CA ALA A 61 -12.05 0.09 -9.72
C ALA A 61 -10.67 -0.51 -9.44
N LEU A 62 -10.61 -1.81 -9.11
CA LEU A 62 -9.35 -2.54 -8.94
C LEU A 62 -8.57 -2.64 -10.25
N THR A 63 -9.23 -2.92 -11.37
CA THR A 63 -8.61 -2.96 -12.70
C THR A 63 -8.05 -1.60 -13.10
N LEU A 64 -8.81 -0.53 -12.89
CA LEU A 64 -8.37 0.85 -13.15
C LEU A 64 -7.13 1.19 -12.32
N PHE A 65 -7.15 0.89 -11.03
CA PHE A 65 -6.03 1.14 -10.13
C PHE A 65 -4.77 0.37 -10.53
N GLY A 66 -4.91 -0.93 -10.84
CA GLY A 66 -3.80 -1.74 -11.35
C GLY A 66 -3.21 -1.17 -12.64
N THR A 67 -4.06 -0.76 -13.57
CA THR A 67 -3.64 -0.16 -14.85
C THR A 67 -2.91 1.17 -14.63
N LEU A 68 -3.44 2.07 -13.78
CA LEU A 68 -2.81 3.34 -13.44
C LEU A 68 -1.41 3.13 -12.83
N LYS A 69 -1.28 2.12 -11.95
CA LYS A 69 -0.02 1.79 -11.29
C LYS A 69 1.01 1.22 -12.25
N LEU A 70 0.59 0.41 -13.23
CA LEU A 70 1.44 -0.07 -14.32
C LEU A 70 1.88 1.08 -15.23
N ALA A 71 0.94 1.91 -15.68
CA ALA A 71 1.23 3.03 -16.60
C ALA A 71 2.21 4.04 -16.00
N THR A 72 2.05 4.38 -14.72
CA THR A 72 2.95 5.32 -14.02
C THR A 72 4.34 4.75 -13.76
N ARG A 73 4.49 3.42 -13.73
CA ARG A 73 5.78 2.73 -13.58
C ARG A 73 6.53 2.64 -14.90
N LEU A 74 5.86 2.27 -16.00
CA LEU A 74 6.47 2.20 -17.33
C LEU A 74 7.13 3.52 -17.75
N LYS A 75 6.56 4.66 -17.35
CA LYS A 75 7.14 5.99 -17.60
C LYS A 75 8.46 6.24 -16.83
N ARG A 76 8.67 5.57 -15.69
CA ARG A 76 9.85 5.75 -14.82
C ARG A 76 11.04 4.89 -15.24
N ASP A 77 10.81 3.72 -15.83
CA ASP A 77 11.87 2.77 -16.21
C ASP A 77 12.74 3.25 -17.40
N SER A 78 12.48 4.44 -17.93
CA SER A 78 13.15 4.99 -19.13
C SER A 78 14.42 5.81 -18.83
N GLU A 79 14.73 6.13 -17.57
CA GLU A 79 15.65 7.22 -17.21
C GLU A 79 16.80 6.85 -16.24
N GLY A 80 17.09 5.57 -15.94
CA GLY A 80 17.89 5.20 -14.76
C GLY A 80 18.95 4.09 -14.85
N ASP A 81 19.63 3.95 -13.70
CA ASP A 81 20.73 3.03 -13.39
C ASP A 81 20.15 1.63 -13.05
N LYS A 82 20.19 0.71 -14.03
CA LYS A 82 19.40 -0.54 -14.07
C LYS A 82 19.45 -1.42 -12.80
N VAL A 83 20.59 -1.44 -12.08
CA VAL A 83 20.80 -2.28 -10.89
C VAL A 83 20.11 -1.73 -9.64
N LYS A 84 20.10 -0.40 -9.45
CA LYS A 84 19.36 0.24 -8.34
C LYS A 84 17.87 0.25 -8.62
N GLU A 85 17.52 0.38 -9.89
CA GLU A 85 16.15 0.37 -10.36
C GLU A 85 15.49 -1.00 -10.13
N SER A 86 16.15 -2.12 -10.45
CA SER A 86 15.61 -3.46 -10.21
C SER A 86 15.34 -3.74 -8.73
N LEU A 87 16.27 -3.39 -7.84
CA LEU A 87 16.10 -3.53 -6.39
C LEU A 87 14.95 -2.66 -5.85
N TYR A 88 14.83 -1.43 -6.34
CA TYR A 88 13.70 -0.56 -6.01
C TYR A 88 12.38 -1.15 -6.51
N ASN A 89 12.40 -1.77 -7.69
CA ASN A 89 11.26 -2.42 -8.31
C ASN A 89 10.72 -3.59 -7.49
N ASP A 90 11.61 -4.48 -7.06
CA ASP A 90 11.27 -5.67 -6.28
C ASP A 90 10.70 -5.27 -4.92
N PHE A 91 11.31 -4.28 -4.27
CA PHE A 91 10.79 -3.72 -3.02
C PHE A 91 9.42 -3.06 -3.20
N TYR A 92 9.24 -2.28 -4.27
CA TYR A 92 7.95 -1.63 -4.55
C TYR A 92 6.86 -2.65 -4.88
N LEU A 93 7.19 -3.70 -5.64
CA LEU A 93 6.29 -4.81 -5.93
C LEU A 93 5.85 -5.52 -4.65
N PHE A 94 6.81 -5.88 -3.79
CA PHE A 94 6.53 -6.51 -2.50
C PHE A 94 5.63 -5.64 -1.63
N GLY A 95 5.90 -4.33 -1.56
CA GLY A 95 5.07 -3.40 -0.81
C GLY A 95 3.64 -3.28 -1.35
N ASN A 96 3.46 -3.36 -2.67
CA ASN A 96 2.14 -3.37 -3.29
C ASN A 96 1.37 -4.65 -2.95
N PHE A 97 2.04 -5.81 -2.98
CA PHE A 97 1.42 -7.08 -2.58
C PHE A 97 0.95 -7.06 -1.13
N ILE A 98 1.79 -6.59 -0.20
CA ILE A 98 1.38 -6.44 1.21
C ILE A 98 0.18 -5.50 1.34
N SER A 99 0.17 -4.38 0.61
CA SER A 99 -0.95 -3.43 0.65
C SER A 99 -2.26 -4.05 0.16
N ILE A 100 -2.21 -4.90 -0.88
CA ILE A 100 -3.36 -5.65 -1.38
C ILE A 100 -3.84 -6.67 -0.35
N ILE A 101 -2.92 -7.48 0.20
CA ILE A 101 -3.24 -8.48 1.24
C ILE A 101 -3.92 -7.81 2.45
N MET A 102 -3.39 -6.67 2.90
CA MET A 102 -3.95 -5.92 4.02
C MET A 102 -5.33 -5.36 3.68
N ALA A 103 -5.55 -4.84 2.47
CA ALA A 103 -6.86 -4.36 2.05
C ALA A 103 -7.92 -5.48 1.99
N ILE A 104 -7.54 -6.68 1.50
CA ILE A 104 -8.40 -7.87 1.52
C ILE A 104 -8.73 -8.26 2.96
N LEU A 105 -7.72 -8.29 3.85
CA LEU A 105 -7.91 -8.60 5.26
C LEU A 105 -8.85 -7.60 5.95
N TYR A 106 -8.69 -6.30 5.68
CA TYR A 106 -9.58 -5.26 6.20
C TYR A 106 -11.01 -5.43 5.68
N SER A 107 -11.20 -5.78 4.41
CA SER A 107 -12.53 -6.06 3.85
C SER A 107 -13.18 -7.28 4.50
N TYR A 108 -12.41 -8.34 4.74
CA TYR A 108 -12.88 -9.53 5.44
C TYR A 108 -13.29 -9.21 6.88
N LEU A 109 -12.44 -8.47 7.62
CA LEU A 109 -12.74 -8.04 8.98
C LEU A 109 -13.95 -7.10 9.04
N TYR A 110 -14.11 -6.22 8.04
CA TYR A 110 -15.28 -5.35 7.93
C TYR A 110 -16.58 -6.17 7.85
N HIS A 111 -16.60 -7.20 7.00
CA HIS A 111 -17.75 -8.08 6.84
C HIS A 111 -17.98 -9.05 8.01
N GLN A 112 -17.03 -9.20 8.95
CA GLN A 112 -17.25 -10.00 10.17
C GLN A 112 -17.66 -9.16 11.38
N ILE A 113 -17.25 -7.89 11.43
CA ILE A 113 -17.38 -7.03 12.63
C ILE A 113 -18.57 -6.07 12.49
N ILE A 114 -18.83 -5.57 11.29
CA ILE A 114 -19.79 -4.48 11.06
C ILE A 114 -21.03 -4.97 10.31
N HIS A 115 -20.84 -5.81 9.30
CA HIS A 115 -21.91 -6.44 8.52
C HIS A 115 -22.11 -7.89 8.98
#